data_AF-A0A3N5HZZ8-F1
#
_entry.id   AF-A0A3N5HZZ8-F1
#
_cell.length_a   1.000
_cell.length_b   1.000
_cell.length_c   1.000
_cell.angle_alpha   90.00
_cell.angle_beta   90.00
_cell.angle_gamma   90.00
#
_symmetry.space_group_name_H-M   'P 1'
#
loop_
_entity.id
_entity.type
_entity.pdbx_description
1 polymer ?
#
loop_
_entity_poly.entity_id
_entity_poly.type
_entity_poly.pdbx_seq_one_letter_code
_entity_poly.pdbx_strand_id
1 'polypeptide(L)'
;MSRRDEIAQRMTDAVVKRLTTRKVVEMRDEAPVRAAIRQVVVENIAAEEQLDADARKLLLDHAKMIKDSAADYRQLLGKVKEKLARERGFIL
;
A
#
# COMPACT_ATOMS: atom_id res chain seq x y z
N MET A 1 -3.77 -17.58 9.96
CA MET A 1 -3.95 -16.19 9.49
C MET A 1 -3.04 -15.97 8.29
N SER A 2 -3.44 -15.17 7.29
CA SER A 2 -2.54 -14.85 6.18
C SER A 2 -1.44 -13.89 6.66
N ARG A 3 -0.29 -13.86 5.98
CA ARG A 3 0.78 -12.89 6.28
C ARG A 3 0.28 -11.43 6.20
N ARG A 4 -0.68 -11.16 5.32
CA ARG A 4 -1.34 -9.85 5.18
C ARG A 4 -2.15 -9.50 6.43
N ASP A 5 -2.89 -10.47 6.97
CA ASP A 5 -3.69 -10.28 8.19
C ASP A 5 -2.83 -9.96 9.40
N GLU A 6 -1.66 -10.60 9.52
CA GLU A 6 -0.73 -10.34 10.63
C GLU A 6 -0.12 -8.94 10.55
N ILE A 7 0.25 -8.49 9.34
CA ILE A 7 0.75 -7.12 9.11
C ILE A 7 -0.35 -6.11 9.41
N ALA A 8 -1.56 -6.34 8.90
CA ALA A 8 -2.70 -5.46 9.15
C ALA A 8 -3.03 -5.35 10.64
N GLN A 9 -2.95 -6.45 11.38
CA GLN A 9 -3.16 -6.46 12.83
C GLN A 9 -2.11 -5.60 13.54
N ARG A 10 -0.82 -5.80 13.25
CA ARG A 10 0.27 -5.02 13.87
C ARG A 10 0.17 -3.53 13.55
N MET A 11 -0.19 -3.18 12.32
CA MET A 11 -0.40 -1.78 11.92
C MET A 11 -1.61 -1.18 12.63
N THR A 12 -2.71 -1.93 12.73
CA THR A 12 -3.91 -1.50 13.48
C THR A 12 -3.56 -1.18 14.92
N ASP A 13 -2.82 -2.05 15.60
CA ASP A 13 -2.39 -1.85 16.99
C ASP A 13 -1.52 -0.59 17.14
N ALA A 14 -0.61 -0.35 16.19
CA ALA A 14 0.25 0.83 16.19
C ALA A 14 -0.54 2.13 15.97
N VAL A 15 -1.52 2.12 15.05
CA VAL A 15 -2.38 3.28 14.78
C VAL A 15 -3.24 3.61 15.99
N VAL A 16 -3.95 2.62 16.55
CA VAL A 16 -4.80 2.81 17.73
C VAL A 16 -3.99 3.33 18.91
N LYS A 17 -2.81 2.74 19.16
CA LYS A 17 -1.90 3.21 20.22
C LYS A 17 -1.47 4.67 20.03
N ARG A 18 -1.19 5.11 18.79
CA ARG A 18 -0.81 6.50 18.52
C ARG A 18 -1.98 7.46 18.71
N LEU A 19 -3.18 7.09 18.27
CA LEU A 19 -4.39 7.91 18.40
C LEU A 19 -4.76 8.14 19.88
N THR A 20 -4.68 7.09 20.70
CA THR A 20 -4.92 7.19 22.16
C THR A 20 -3.82 7.98 22.87
N THR A 21 -2.55 7.65 22.61
CA THR A 21 -1.41 8.32 23.30
C THR A 21 -1.39 9.82 23.03
N ARG A 22 -1.73 10.24 21.81
CA ARG A 22 -1.77 11.66 21.43
C ARG A 22 -3.08 12.35 21.79
N LYS A 23 -4.04 11.65 22.39
CA LYS A 23 -5.39 12.15 22.71
C LYS A 23 -6.08 12.81 21.52
N VAL A 24 -5.84 12.29 20.32
CA VAL A 24 -6.46 12.80 19.08
C VAL A 24 -7.91 12.33 18.97
N VAL A 25 -8.23 11.21 19.61
CA VAL A 25 -9.56 10.59 19.60
C VAL A 25 -9.89 10.08 20.99
N GLU A 26 -11.11 10.34 21.47
CA GLU A 26 -11.69 9.61 22.60
C GLU A 26 -12.54 8.46 22.06
N MET A 27 -12.19 7.22 22.43
CA MET A 27 -12.89 6.03 21.98
C MET A 27 -13.70 5.45 23.14
N ARG A 28 -15.01 5.32 22.92
CA ARG A 28 -15.92 4.67 23.88
C ARG A 28 -15.77 3.15 23.87
N ASP A 29 -15.52 2.56 22.70
CA ASP A 29 -15.20 1.15 22.50
C ASP A 29 -14.10 1.03 21.44
N GLU A 30 -13.00 0.36 21.76
CA GLU A 30 -11.88 0.16 20.84
C GLU A 30 -12.14 -0.93 19.79
N ALA A 31 -13.01 -1.91 20.08
CA ALA A 31 -13.24 -3.05 19.19
C ALA A 31 -13.72 -2.65 17.78
N PRO A 32 -14.77 -1.81 17.62
CA PRO A 32 -15.23 -1.39 16.29
C PRO A 32 -14.20 -0.49 15.58
N VAL A 33 -13.45 0.32 16.33
CA VAL A 33 -12.40 1.19 15.76
C VAL A 33 -11.24 0.36 15.22
N ARG A 34 -10.78 -0.65 15.98
CA ARG A 34 -9.77 -1.60 15.55
C ARG A 34 -10.22 -2.36 14.31
N ALA A 35 -11.47 -2.82 14.26
CA ALA A 35 -12.02 -3.52 13.10
C ALA A 35 -12.01 -2.62 11.85
N ALA A 36 -12.47 -1.36 11.98
CA ALA A 36 -12.49 -0.41 10.88
C ALA A 36 -11.07 -0.09 10.36
N ILE A 37 -10.13 0.20 11.26
CA ILE A 37 -8.73 0.46 10.88
C ILE A 37 -8.12 -0.76 10.20
N ARG A 38 -8.35 -1.96 10.75
CA ARG A 38 -7.84 -3.20 10.17
C ARG A 38 -8.37 -3.43 8.76
N GLN A 39 -9.66 -3.19 8.54
CA GLN A 39 -10.28 -3.32 7.22
C GLN A 39 -9.61 -2.37 6.21
N VAL A 40 -9.47 -1.10 6.57
CA VAL A 40 -8.80 -0.09 5.72
C VAL A 40 -7.35 -0.49 5.43
N VAL A 41 -6.60 -1.00 6.41
CA VAL A 41 -5.20 -1.43 6.19
C VAL A 41 -5.13 -2.64 5.25
N VAL A 42 -6.02 -3.63 5.40
CA VAL A 42 -6.07 -4.78 4.49
C VAL A 42 -6.38 -4.35 3.06
N GLU A 43 -7.36 -3.46 2.88
CA GLU A 43 -7.72 -2.91 1.58
C GLU A 43 -6.56 -2.16 0.93
N ASN A 44 -5.82 -1.35 1.70
CA ASN A 44 -4.64 -0.64 1.20
C ASN A 44 -3.52 -1.61 0.78
N ILE A 45 -3.23 -2.65 1.58
CA ILE A 45 -2.23 -3.66 1.22
C ILE A 45 -2.62 -4.36 -0.09
N ALA A 46 -3.89 -4.72 -0.24
CA ALA A 46 -4.37 -5.35 -1.47
C ALA A 46 -4.26 -4.40 -2.69
N ALA A 47 -4.55 -3.12 -2.49
CA ALA A 47 -4.42 -2.12 -3.54
C ALA A 47 -2.96 -1.85 -3.94
N GLU A 48 -2.03 -1.83 -2.98
CA GLU A 48 -0.59 -1.74 -3.25
C GLU A 48 -0.08 -2.93 -4.08
N GLU A 49 -0.51 -4.14 -3.76
CA GLU A 49 -0.14 -5.32 -4.53
C GLU A 49 -0.68 -5.28 -5.96
N GLN A 50 -1.91 -4.79 -6.14
CA GLN A 50 -2.48 -4.59 -7.47
C GLN A 50 -1.71 -3.53 -8.26
N LEU A 51 -1.32 -2.43 -7.60
CA LEU A 51 -0.50 -1.38 -8.21
C LEU A 51 0.87 -1.93 -8.66
N ASP A 52 1.48 -2.81 -7.88
CA ASP A 52 2.72 -3.50 -8.25
C ASP A 52 2.54 -4.42 -9.45
N ALA A 53 1.44 -5.17 -9.48
CA ALA A 53 1.12 -6.05 -10.61
C ALA A 53 0.91 -5.24 -11.90
N ASP A 54 0.18 -4.13 -11.81
CA ASP A 54 -0.10 -3.24 -12.94
C ASP A 54 1.17 -2.57 -13.45
N ALA A 55 2.04 -2.09 -12.55
CA ALA A 55 3.32 -1.50 -12.91
C ALA A 55 4.22 -2.50 -13.65
N ARG A 56 4.28 -3.75 -13.17
CA ARG A 56 5.05 -4.82 -13.83
C ARG A 56 4.49 -5.15 -15.20
N LYS A 57 3.17 -5.26 -15.33
CA LYS A 57 2.50 -5.52 -16.61
C LYS A 57 2.81 -4.43 -17.63
N LEU A 58 2.70 -3.16 -17.23
CA LEU A 58 3.01 -2.02 -18.10
C LEU A 58 4.47 -2.03 -18.57
N LEU A 59 5.42 -2.40 -17.70
CA LEU A 59 6.81 -2.56 -18.12
C LEU A 59 7.03 -3.74 -19.06
N LEU A 60 6.32 -4.86 -18.87
CA LEU A 60 6.40 -6.02 -19.76
C LEU A 60 5.89 -5.68 -21.17
N ASP A 61 4.78 -4.95 -21.26
CA ASP A 61 4.22 -4.46 -22.51
C ASP A 61 5.20 -3.54 -23.26
N HIS A 62 6.09 -2.87 -22.52
CA HIS A 62 7.15 -2.00 -23.05
C HIS A 62 8.55 -2.63 -23.04
N ALA A 63 8.69 -3.93 -22.74
CA ALA A 63 9.99 -4.56 -22.47
C ALA A 63 10.95 -4.51 -23.66
N LYS A 64 10.44 -4.57 -24.90
CA LYS A 64 11.26 -4.41 -26.11
C LYS A 64 11.93 -3.03 -26.16
N MET A 65 11.17 -1.96 -25.94
CA MET A 65 11.71 -0.59 -25.91
C MET A 65 12.68 -0.37 -24.75
N ILE A 66 12.42 -0.99 -23.59
CA ILE A 66 13.30 -0.91 -22.42
C ILE A 66 14.65 -1.59 -22.71
N LYS A 67 14.62 -2.79 -23.28
CA LYS A 67 15.82 -3.56 -23.66
C LYS A 67 16.70 -2.79 -24.66
N ASP A 68 16.07 -2.09 -25.60
CA ASP A 68 16.78 -1.30 -26.61
C ASP A 68 17.33 0.02 -26.04
N SER A 69 16.81 0.51 -24.91
CA SER A 69 17.18 1.80 -24.31
C SER A 69 18.28 1.74 -23.23
N ALA A 70 18.82 0.55 -22.91
CA ALA A 70 19.73 0.33 -21.77
C ALA A 70 19.22 0.88 -20.43
N ALA A 71 17.93 1.19 -20.31
CA ALA A 71 17.35 1.77 -19.12
C ALA A 71 17.29 0.73 -17.99
N ASP A 72 17.65 1.16 -16.78
CA ASP A 72 17.56 0.32 -15.58
C ASP A 72 16.08 0.03 -15.27
N TYR A 73 15.69 -1.23 -15.49
CA TYR A 73 14.35 -1.76 -15.22
C TYR A 73 13.86 -1.41 -13.81
N ARG A 74 14.75 -1.42 -12.81
CA ARG A 74 14.38 -1.12 -11.42
C ARG A 74 13.99 0.34 -11.23
N GLN A 75 14.71 1.27 -11.88
CA GLN A 75 14.36 2.69 -11.84
C GLN A 75 13.06 2.97 -12.57
N LEU A 76 12.84 2.32 -13.71
CA LEU A 76 11.58 2.45 -14.47
C LEU A 76 10.38 1.92 -13.68
N LEU A 77 10.53 0.79 -13.00
CA LEU A 77 9.48 0.26 -12.12
C LEU A 77 9.13 1.23 -11.00
N GLY A 78 10.13 1.85 -10.37
CA GLY A 78 9.91 2.90 -9.38
C GLY A 78 9.07 4.06 -9.94
N LYS A 79 9.46 4.59 -11.10
CA LYS A 79 8.76 5.72 -11.74
C LYS A 79 7.33 5.37 -12.17
N VAL A 80 7.11 4.17 -12.71
CA VAL A 80 5.78 3.72 -13.12
C VAL A 80 4.87 3.52 -11.90
N LYS A 81 5.38 2.89 -10.83
CA LYS A 81 4.66 2.77 -9.57
C LYS A 81 4.27 4.14 -9.02
N GLU A 82 5.20 5.09 -9.01
CA GLU A 82 4.96 6.44 -8.53
C GLU A 82 3.90 7.18 -9.36
N LYS A 83 3.96 7.05 -10.68
CA LYS A 83 2.94 7.61 -11.58
C LYS A 83 1.56 7.00 -11.33
N LEU A 84 1.47 5.67 -11.28
CA LEU A 84 0.22 4.95 -11.02
C LEU A 84 -0.36 5.26 -9.64
N ALA A 85 0.49 5.45 -8.64
CA ALA A 85 0.07 5.80 -7.30
C ALA A 85 -0.58 7.19 -7.27
N ARG A 86 0.08 8.19 -7.88
CA ARG A 86 -0.48 9.55 -7.99
C ARG A 86 -1.82 9.57 -8.73
N GLU A 87 -1.92 8.86 -9.85
CA GLU A 87 -3.15 8.81 -10.66
C GLU A 87 -4.33 8.16 -9.91
N ARG A 88 -4.04 7.21 -9.01
CA ARG A 88 -5.04 6.49 -8.21
C ARG A 88 -5.26 7.09 -6.82
N GLY A 89 -4.57 8.18 -6.47
CA GLY A 89 -4.67 8.82 -5.17
C GLY A 89 -3.96 8.08 -4.02
N PHE A 90 -3.05 7.15 -4.32
CA PHE A 90 -2.19 6.50 -3.32
C PHE A 90 -0.99 7.40 -3.00
N ILE A 91 -0.59 7.41 -1.72
CA ILE A 91 0.67 8.00 -1.26
C ILE A 91 1.63 6.83 -0.99
N LEU A 92 2.73 6.76 -1.75
CA LEU A 92 3.81 5.77 -1.57
C LEU A 92 4.83 6.24 -0.52
#